data_AF-A0A7Y5G859-F1
#
_entry.id   AF-A0A7Y5G859-F1
#
_cell.length_a   1.000
_cell.length_b   1.000
_cell.length_c   1.000
_cell.angle_alpha   90.00
_cell.angle_beta   90.00
_cell.angle_gamma   90.00
#
_symmetry.space_group_name_H-M   'P 1'
#
loop_
_entity.id
_entity.type
_entity.pdbx_description
1 polymer ?
#
loop_
_entity_poly.entity_id
_entity_poly.type
_entity_poly.pdbx_seq_one_letter_code
_entity_poly.pdbx_strand_id
1 'polypeptide(L)'
;MLKTVKVPKEFEPIFEKAQEFVSRYFQDRKENIEEGTIQIFGQRYIYVRAASMSVEFFELIKNTYRDKSEDEALAVARSLLFDVAHAIGVADAKNFHTQLHLKDPIEKLSAGPVHFAHAGWAFVDIHPESRPSPDEEFYLVYDHPYSFESDSWLQAKKSVDFPVCIMNAGYSSGWCEESFGVKLVATEILCKAKGDDHCRFIMAHPNHIEARIQSYLKTNKQIAKKVSTYEIPGFFSRKRAEDELRKTLDELERRVEERTNELQHANEQLLKEIEERKKVEAALRESEERY
;
A
#
# COMPACT_ATOMS: atom_id res chain seq x y z
N MET A 1 15.85 7.72 -26.51
CA MET A 1 16.70 7.17 -25.44
C MET A 1 16.18 7.65 -24.09
N LEU A 2 15.91 6.70 -23.20
CA LEU A 2 15.46 6.98 -21.83
C LEU A 2 16.59 7.59 -20.98
N LYS A 3 16.23 8.59 -20.17
CA LYS A 3 17.09 9.34 -19.25
C LYS A 3 16.56 9.35 -17.82
N THR A 4 15.26 9.06 -17.63
CA THR A 4 14.58 9.14 -16.33
C THR A 4 14.34 7.78 -15.68
N VAL A 5 14.52 6.69 -16.44
CA VAL A 5 14.20 5.33 -16.02
C VAL A 5 15.02 4.35 -16.86
N LYS A 6 15.32 3.18 -16.30
CA LYS A 6 15.85 2.04 -17.04
C LYS A 6 14.84 0.89 -16.96
N VAL A 7 14.55 0.28 -18.10
CA VAL A 7 13.56 -0.79 -18.24
C VAL A 7 14.09 -1.87 -19.19
N PRO A 8 13.51 -3.08 -19.17
CA PRO A 8 13.80 -4.09 -20.19
C PRO A 8 13.47 -3.57 -21.59
N LYS A 9 14.25 -4.01 -22.59
CA LYS A 9 14.23 -3.44 -23.96
C LYS A 9 12.84 -3.47 -24.60
N GLU A 10 12.05 -4.50 -24.32
CA GLU A 10 10.70 -4.66 -24.84
C GLU A 10 9.73 -3.55 -24.38
N PHE A 11 10.01 -2.90 -23.24
CA PHE A 11 9.18 -1.83 -22.69
C PHE A 11 9.68 -0.42 -23.05
N GLU A 12 10.91 -0.28 -23.56
CA GLU A 12 11.50 1.02 -23.89
C GLU A 12 10.57 1.92 -24.72
N PRO A 13 9.89 1.45 -25.79
CA PRO A 13 9.05 2.33 -26.61
C PRO A 13 7.89 2.99 -25.86
N ILE A 14 7.26 2.27 -24.92
CA ILE A 14 6.14 2.80 -24.12
C ILE A 14 6.67 3.85 -23.14
N PHE A 15 7.80 3.58 -22.50
CA PHE A 15 8.43 4.51 -21.58
C PHE A 15 9.02 5.75 -22.27
N GLU A 16 9.47 5.64 -23.52
CA GLU A 16 9.94 6.79 -24.28
C GLU A 16 8.81 7.79 -24.55
N LYS A 17 7.63 7.27 -24.95
CA LYS A 17 6.42 8.08 -25.11
C LYS A 17 6.00 8.75 -23.79
N ALA A 18 6.04 8.01 -22.68
CA ALA A 18 5.76 8.56 -21.36
C ALA A 18 6.77 9.65 -20.97
N GLN A 19 8.06 9.42 -21.22
CA GLN A 19 9.13 10.39 -20.96
C GLN A 19 8.93 11.69 -21.70
N GLU A 20 8.58 11.64 -22.99
CA GLU A 20 8.33 12.84 -23.79
C GLU A 20 7.20 13.68 -23.21
N PHE A 21 6.10 13.05 -22.79
CA PHE A 21 4.98 13.77 -22.22
C PHE A 21 5.32 14.35 -20.85
N VAL A 22 5.81 13.52 -19.91
CA VAL A 22 6.06 13.97 -18.54
C VAL A 22 7.15 15.05 -18.53
N SER A 23 8.17 14.93 -19.39
CA SER A 23 9.18 15.99 -19.52
C SER A 23 8.57 17.32 -19.96
N ARG A 24 7.59 17.29 -20.88
CA ARG A 24 6.86 18.49 -21.31
C ARG A 24 5.96 19.04 -20.20
N TYR A 25 5.31 18.16 -19.44
CA TYR A 25 4.52 18.52 -18.26
C TYR A 25 5.36 19.33 -17.26
N PHE A 26 6.56 18.83 -16.90
CA PHE A 26 7.46 19.51 -15.96
C PHE A 26 8.17 20.75 -16.54
N GLN A 27 8.25 20.88 -17.87
CA GLN A 27 8.75 22.10 -18.51
C GLN A 27 7.79 23.28 -18.40
N ASP A 28 6.47 23.04 -18.30
CA ASP A 28 5.47 24.10 -18.04
C ASP A 28 5.43 24.45 -16.55
N ARG A 29 6.58 24.88 -16.02
CA ARG A 29 6.74 25.33 -14.64
C ARG A 29 6.64 26.85 -14.57
N LYS A 30 5.74 27.33 -13.72
CA LYS A 30 5.52 28.75 -13.44
C LYS A 30 5.65 29.01 -11.95
N GLU A 31 6.30 30.10 -11.61
CA GLU A 31 6.47 30.52 -10.22
C GLU A 31 6.04 31.96 -10.08
N ASN A 32 5.28 32.24 -9.02
CA ASN A 32 4.96 33.60 -8.60
C ASN A 32 5.29 33.74 -7.11
N ILE A 33 6.38 34.44 -6.81
CA ILE A 33 6.86 34.59 -5.43
C ILE A 33 5.92 35.48 -4.61
N GLU A 34 5.33 36.51 -5.22
CA GLU A 34 4.43 37.45 -4.52
C GLU A 34 3.15 36.74 -4.07
N GLU A 35 2.67 35.77 -4.85
CA GLU A 35 1.54 34.91 -4.50
C GLU A 35 1.97 33.60 -3.80
N GLY A 36 3.28 33.40 -3.63
CA GLY A 36 3.88 32.20 -3.05
C GLY A 36 3.56 30.93 -3.83
N THR A 37 3.41 30.97 -5.16
CA THR A 37 2.97 29.84 -6.00
C THR A 37 4.07 29.17 -6.80
N ILE A 38 3.95 27.85 -6.91
CA ILE A 38 4.68 27.03 -7.87
C ILE A 38 3.63 26.20 -8.59
N GLN A 39 3.57 26.31 -9.90
CA GLN A 39 2.66 25.56 -10.74
C GLN A 39 3.43 24.75 -11.76
N ILE A 40 3.00 23.52 -11.99
CA ILE A 40 3.50 22.67 -13.07
C ILE A 40 2.28 22.19 -13.84
N PHE A 41 2.22 22.55 -15.13
CA PHE A 41 1.10 22.23 -16.00
C PHE A 41 -0.27 22.66 -15.41
N GLY A 42 -0.30 23.85 -14.81
CA GLY A 42 -1.49 24.43 -14.17
C GLY A 42 -1.87 23.82 -12.81
N GLN A 43 -1.14 22.80 -12.32
CA GLN A 43 -1.36 22.19 -11.01
C GLN A 43 -0.46 22.82 -9.96
N ARG A 44 -0.96 22.95 -8.72
CA ARG A 44 -0.21 23.56 -7.61
C ARG A 44 0.77 22.55 -7.00
N TYR A 45 2.05 22.93 -6.94
CA TYR A 45 3.11 22.17 -6.27
C TYR A 45 3.64 22.95 -5.06
N ILE A 46 4.29 22.22 -4.16
CA ILE A 46 5.06 22.77 -3.04
C ILE A 46 6.44 22.13 -3.01
N TYR A 47 7.44 22.86 -2.53
CA TYR A 47 8.72 22.26 -2.17
C TYR A 47 8.74 21.84 -0.72
N VAL A 48 9.12 20.58 -0.50
CA VAL A 48 9.42 20.03 0.81
C VAL A 48 10.83 19.47 0.74
N ARG A 49 11.67 19.79 1.74
CA ARG A 49 13.05 19.33 1.77
C ARG A 49 13.09 17.82 2.05
N ALA A 50 13.87 17.11 1.25
CA ALA A 50 14.07 15.65 1.33
C ALA A 50 14.32 15.13 2.76
N ALA A 51 15.29 15.70 3.48
CA ALA A 51 15.63 15.26 4.83
C ALA A 51 14.50 15.45 5.86
N SER A 52 13.61 16.45 5.67
CA SER A 52 12.47 16.70 6.54
C SER A 52 11.36 15.65 6.41
N MET A 53 11.33 14.93 5.30
CA MET A 53 10.45 13.78 5.04
C MET A 53 11.21 12.44 5.11
N SER A 54 12.40 12.44 5.71
CA SER A 54 13.26 11.26 5.84
C SER A 54 13.90 11.25 7.23
N VAL A 55 15.23 11.31 7.34
CA VAL A 55 16.00 11.21 8.58
C VAL A 55 15.50 12.10 9.73
N GLU A 56 15.14 13.36 9.47
CA GLU A 56 14.66 14.28 10.51
C GLU A 56 13.26 13.92 11.00
N PHE A 57 12.41 13.36 10.13
CA PHE A 57 11.09 12.89 10.50
C PHE A 57 11.21 11.73 11.51
N PHE A 58 12.11 10.77 11.24
CA PHE A 58 12.39 9.67 12.15
C PHE A 58 12.86 10.18 13.52
N GLU A 59 13.75 11.18 13.56
CA GLU A 59 14.21 11.79 14.81
C GLU A 59 13.09 12.46 15.58
N LEU A 60 12.23 13.21 14.89
CA LEU A 60 11.11 13.89 15.51
C LEU A 60 10.11 12.90 16.13
N ILE A 61 9.79 11.81 15.42
CA ILE A 61 8.93 10.75 15.93
C ILE A 61 9.58 10.06 17.13
N LYS A 62 10.87 9.67 17.05
CA LYS A 62 11.60 9.09 18.19
C LYS A 62 11.55 9.98 19.44
N ASN A 63 11.72 11.29 19.27
CA ASN A 63 11.66 12.25 20.38
C ASN A 63 10.24 12.41 20.96
N THR A 64 9.22 12.33 20.09
CA THR A 64 7.81 12.46 20.48
C THR A 64 7.36 11.23 21.28
N TYR A 65 7.76 10.03 20.85
CA TYR A 65 7.41 8.75 21.48
C TYR A 65 8.52 8.22 22.40
N ARG A 66 9.16 9.11 23.15
CA ARG A 66 10.29 8.75 24.06
C ARG A 66 9.91 7.81 25.20
N ASP A 67 8.62 7.69 25.50
CA ASP A 67 8.05 6.77 26.49
C ASP A 67 7.84 5.34 25.93
N LYS A 68 8.05 5.16 24.63
CA LYS A 68 7.94 3.89 23.91
C LYS A 68 9.32 3.31 23.62
N SER A 69 9.35 2.04 23.21
CA SER A 69 10.60 1.46 22.72
C SER A 69 11.01 2.12 21.40
N GLU A 70 12.30 2.06 21.08
CA GLU A 70 12.81 2.60 19.82
C GLU A 70 12.15 1.92 18.61
N ASP A 71 11.93 0.60 18.67
CA ASP A 71 11.25 -0.16 17.63
C ASP A 71 9.80 0.28 17.42
N GLU A 72 9.07 0.57 18.51
CA GLU A 72 7.70 1.09 18.43
C GLU A 72 7.67 2.47 17.78
N ALA A 73 8.56 3.39 18.17
CA ALA A 73 8.65 4.71 17.56
C ALA A 73 9.03 4.64 16.07
N LEU A 74 9.96 3.75 15.72
CA LEU A 74 10.34 3.49 14.33
C LEU A 74 9.15 2.95 13.51
N ALA A 75 8.39 2.00 14.06
CA ALA A 75 7.21 1.44 13.39
C ALA A 75 6.14 2.52 13.13
N VAL A 76 5.93 3.43 14.09
CA VAL A 76 5.01 4.58 13.90
C VAL A 76 5.51 5.49 12.77
N ALA A 77 6.80 5.85 12.76
CA ALA A 77 7.37 6.69 11.71
C ALA A 77 7.22 6.05 10.33
N ARG A 78 7.52 4.75 10.21
CA ARG A 78 7.40 3.98 8.97
C ARG A 78 5.95 3.95 8.48
N SER A 79 5.00 3.64 9.36
CA SER A 79 3.58 3.60 8.99
C SER A 79 3.10 4.95 8.46
N LEU A 80 3.42 6.05 9.16
CA LEU A 80 2.99 7.39 8.75
C LEU A 80 3.56 7.80 7.39
N LEU A 81 4.87 7.59 7.19
CA LEU A 81 5.52 7.93 5.92
C LEU A 81 5.01 7.08 4.76
N PHE A 82 4.79 5.79 4.98
CA PHE A 82 4.24 4.90 3.97
C PHE A 82 2.82 5.33 3.57
N ASP A 83 1.94 5.57 4.55
CA ASP A 83 0.53 5.91 4.31
C ASP A 83 0.38 7.23 3.56
N VAL A 84 1.14 8.26 3.96
CA VAL A 84 1.17 9.55 3.27
C VAL A 84 1.67 9.37 1.85
N ALA A 85 2.79 8.67 1.64
CA ALA A 85 3.36 8.47 0.32
C ALA A 85 2.45 7.62 -0.59
N HIS A 86 1.80 6.60 -0.05
CA HIS A 86 0.83 5.77 -0.78
C HIS A 86 -0.37 6.60 -1.23
N ALA A 87 -0.93 7.43 -0.35
CA ALA A 87 -2.03 8.33 -0.70
C ALA A 87 -1.63 9.32 -1.81
N ILE A 88 -0.43 9.90 -1.72
CA ILE A 88 0.12 10.76 -2.78
C ILE A 88 0.26 9.97 -4.09
N GLY A 89 0.87 8.78 -4.06
CA GLY A 89 1.06 7.94 -5.25
C GLY A 89 -0.26 7.60 -5.96
N VAL A 90 -1.31 7.25 -5.20
CA VAL A 90 -2.66 7.01 -5.77
C VAL A 90 -3.24 8.29 -6.39
N ALA A 91 -3.16 9.43 -5.69
CA ALA A 91 -3.73 10.68 -6.16
C ALA A 91 -3.03 11.20 -7.42
N ASP A 92 -1.70 11.16 -7.44
CA ASP A 92 -0.89 11.59 -8.58
C ASP A 92 -1.13 10.66 -9.78
N ALA A 93 -1.19 9.34 -9.56
CA ALA A 93 -1.51 8.38 -10.61
C ALA A 93 -2.88 8.67 -11.24
N LYS A 94 -3.93 8.87 -10.44
CA LYS A 94 -5.28 9.23 -10.93
C LYS A 94 -5.26 10.49 -11.79
N ASN A 95 -4.58 11.53 -11.31
CA ASN A 95 -4.47 12.80 -12.03
C ASN A 95 -3.75 12.59 -13.38
N PHE A 96 -2.60 11.91 -13.37
CA PHE A 96 -1.84 11.64 -14.59
C PHE A 96 -2.62 10.77 -15.57
N HIS A 97 -3.21 9.66 -15.12
CA HIS A 97 -4.01 8.78 -15.98
C HIS A 97 -5.15 9.54 -16.68
N THR A 98 -5.80 10.46 -15.96
CA THR A 98 -6.90 11.27 -16.48
C THR A 98 -6.41 12.29 -17.50
N GLN A 99 -5.38 13.07 -17.17
CA GLN A 99 -4.84 14.12 -18.05
C GLN A 99 -4.22 13.54 -19.33
N LEU A 100 -3.66 12.34 -19.24
CA LEU A 100 -3.03 11.63 -20.36
C LEU A 100 -3.95 10.69 -21.12
N HIS A 101 -5.17 10.48 -20.64
CA HIS A 101 -6.10 9.49 -21.16
C HIS A 101 -5.50 8.08 -21.26
N LEU A 102 -4.65 7.69 -20.30
CA LEU A 102 -4.02 6.37 -20.26
C LEU A 102 -5.05 5.32 -19.87
N LYS A 103 -5.11 4.22 -20.62
CA LYS A 103 -6.08 3.14 -20.39
C LYS A 103 -5.39 1.83 -20.02
N ASP A 104 -4.35 1.46 -20.76
CA ASP A 104 -3.61 0.24 -20.56
C ASP A 104 -2.78 0.30 -19.24
N PRO A 105 -2.77 -0.78 -18.42
CA PRO A 105 -2.02 -0.80 -17.16
C PRO A 105 -0.51 -0.55 -17.29
N ILE A 106 0.13 -1.03 -18.36
CA ILE A 106 1.56 -0.82 -18.60
C ILE A 106 1.82 0.62 -19.04
N GLU A 107 0.95 1.19 -19.89
CA GLU A 107 1.01 2.61 -20.22
C GLU A 107 0.88 3.48 -18.95
N LYS A 108 -0.09 3.17 -18.08
CA LYS A 108 -0.29 3.84 -16.78
C LYS A 108 0.93 3.75 -15.87
N LEU A 109 1.50 2.54 -15.74
CA LEU A 109 2.75 2.33 -15.02
C LEU A 109 3.88 3.19 -15.57
N SER A 110 4.01 3.30 -16.90
CA SER A 110 5.17 3.93 -17.54
C SER A 110 5.36 5.40 -17.19
N ALA A 111 4.26 6.12 -16.90
CA ALA A 111 4.31 7.51 -16.46
C ALA A 111 4.87 7.66 -15.03
N GLY A 112 4.73 6.64 -14.18
CA GLY A 112 5.13 6.66 -12.77
C GLY A 112 6.62 6.87 -12.57
N PRO A 113 7.50 5.92 -12.99
CA PRO A 113 8.95 6.07 -12.86
C PRO A 113 9.52 7.35 -13.47
N VAL A 114 8.93 7.79 -14.58
CA VAL A 114 9.32 9.03 -15.25
C VAL A 114 8.96 10.24 -14.40
N HIS A 115 7.73 10.30 -13.87
CA HIS A 115 7.29 11.33 -12.93
C HIS A 115 8.17 11.32 -11.68
N PHE A 116 8.47 10.14 -11.14
CA PHE A 116 9.30 9.91 -9.96
C PHE A 116 10.67 10.59 -10.08
N ALA A 117 11.29 10.49 -11.26
CA ALA A 117 12.57 11.14 -11.55
C ALA A 117 12.46 12.66 -11.66
N HIS A 118 11.44 13.18 -12.37
CA HIS A 118 11.21 14.62 -12.50
C HIS A 118 10.85 15.29 -11.18
N ALA A 119 10.07 14.61 -10.34
CA ALA A 119 9.66 15.08 -9.03
C ALA A 119 10.77 14.94 -7.96
N GLY A 120 11.91 14.32 -8.30
CA GLY A 120 13.06 14.20 -7.40
C GLY A 120 12.95 13.10 -6.34
N TRP A 121 12.09 12.09 -6.54
CA TRP A 121 11.90 11.00 -5.58
C TRP A 121 12.98 9.91 -5.71
N ALA A 122 13.19 9.42 -6.93
CA ALA A 122 14.28 8.51 -7.27
C ALA A 122 14.40 8.35 -8.79
N PHE A 123 15.49 7.72 -9.21
CA PHE A 123 15.58 7.06 -10.50
C PHE A 123 15.15 5.59 -10.33
N VAL A 124 14.48 5.01 -11.32
CA VAL A 124 14.00 3.61 -11.25
C VAL A 124 14.68 2.76 -12.31
N ASP A 125 15.22 1.61 -11.91
CA ASP A 125 15.77 0.56 -12.79
C ASP A 125 14.95 -0.72 -12.62
N ILE A 126 14.06 -1.02 -13.58
CA ILE A 126 13.17 -2.17 -13.56
C ILE A 126 13.90 -3.40 -14.09
N HIS A 127 13.91 -4.49 -13.32
CA HIS A 127 14.62 -5.72 -13.68
C HIS A 127 13.83 -6.57 -14.70
N PRO A 128 14.51 -7.28 -15.63
CA PRO A 128 13.87 -8.14 -16.64
C PRO A 128 13.03 -9.30 -16.12
N GLU A 129 13.27 -9.72 -14.88
CA GLU A 129 12.48 -10.77 -14.22
C GLU A 129 11.09 -10.30 -13.75
N SER A 130 10.83 -8.99 -13.82
CA SER A 130 9.53 -8.41 -13.51
C SER A 130 8.43 -8.91 -14.45
N ARG A 131 7.24 -9.12 -13.88
CA ARG A 131 6.02 -9.58 -14.55
C ARG A 131 4.81 -8.81 -13.98
N PRO A 132 4.66 -7.51 -14.32
CA PRO A 132 3.49 -6.76 -13.90
C PRO A 132 2.24 -7.29 -14.63
N SER A 133 1.16 -7.53 -13.88
CA SER A 133 -0.12 -8.04 -14.38
C SER A 133 -1.30 -7.43 -13.60
N PRO A 134 -2.49 -7.26 -14.22
CA PRO A 134 -3.67 -6.69 -13.55
C PRO A 134 -4.41 -7.73 -12.69
N ASP A 135 -3.66 -8.53 -11.92
CA ASP A 135 -4.15 -9.59 -11.06
C ASP A 135 -3.25 -9.78 -9.83
N GLU A 136 -3.59 -10.70 -8.93
CA GLU A 136 -2.79 -10.97 -7.73
C GLU A 136 -1.42 -11.59 -8.02
N GLU A 137 -1.16 -12.04 -9.27
CA GLU A 137 0.14 -12.54 -9.69
C GLU A 137 1.15 -11.44 -9.99
N PHE A 138 0.75 -10.16 -9.92
CA PHE A 138 1.63 -9.02 -10.12
C PHE A 138 2.97 -9.19 -9.40
N TYR A 139 4.06 -8.98 -10.14
CA TYR A 139 5.40 -9.05 -9.60
C TYR A 139 6.32 -8.03 -10.26
N LEU A 140 6.96 -7.17 -9.46
CA LEU A 140 7.90 -6.17 -9.94
C LEU A 140 9.14 -6.16 -9.06
N VAL A 141 10.31 -6.22 -9.70
CA VAL A 141 11.62 -6.10 -9.06
C VAL A 141 12.31 -4.87 -9.64
N TYR A 142 12.72 -3.95 -8.79
CA TYR A 142 13.31 -2.69 -9.25
C TYR A 142 14.29 -2.11 -8.24
N ASP A 143 15.25 -1.35 -8.76
CA ASP A 143 16.27 -0.65 -7.97
C ASP A 143 16.08 0.87 -8.05
N HIS A 144 16.37 1.55 -6.94
CA HIS A 144 16.53 2.99 -6.86
C HIS A 144 18.01 3.33 -6.56
N PRO A 145 18.83 3.69 -7.57
CA PRO A 145 20.21 4.10 -7.34
C PRO A 145 20.34 5.49 -6.68
N TYR A 146 19.29 6.32 -6.78
CA TYR A 146 19.28 7.73 -6.36
C TYR A 146 18.02 8.08 -5.54
N SER A 147 17.63 7.25 -4.57
CA SER A 147 16.51 7.55 -3.67
C SER A 147 16.82 8.76 -2.78
N PHE A 148 15.89 9.72 -2.72
CA PHE A 148 16.01 10.91 -1.86
C PHE A 148 16.10 10.54 -0.37
N GLU A 149 15.41 9.47 0.05
CA GLU A 149 15.41 9.02 1.44
C GLU A 149 16.80 8.52 1.80
N SER A 150 17.33 7.54 1.05
CA SER A 150 18.67 7.01 1.31
C SER A 150 19.76 8.08 1.24
N ASP A 151 19.65 9.02 0.30
CA ASP A 151 20.59 10.13 0.16
C ASP A 151 20.55 11.05 1.39
N SER A 152 19.36 11.36 1.91
CA SER A 152 19.20 12.18 3.11
C SER A 152 19.88 11.55 4.34
N TRP A 153 19.77 10.24 4.51
CA TRP A 153 20.43 9.51 5.60
C TRP A 153 21.96 9.52 5.46
N LEU A 154 22.46 9.31 4.24
CA LEU A 154 23.90 9.37 3.93
C LEU A 154 24.47 10.78 4.16
N GLN A 155 23.77 11.83 3.71
CA GLN A 155 24.17 13.23 3.95
C GLN A 155 24.20 13.58 5.44
N ALA A 156 23.24 13.07 6.22
CA ALA A 156 23.20 13.23 7.67
C ALA A 156 24.30 12.45 8.40
N LYS A 157 25.07 11.60 7.70
CA LYS A 157 26.12 10.73 8.25
C LYS A 157 25.61 9.83 9.38
N LYS A 158 24.35 9.37 9.27
CA LYS A 158 23.74 8.45 10.23
C LYS A 158 23.79 7.03 9.69
N SER A 159 24.29 6.13 10.52
CA SER A 159 24.30 4.70 10.23
C SER A 159 22.97 4.07 10.65
N VAL A 160 22.46 3.19 9.82
CA VAL A 160 21.24 2.40 10.06
C VAL A 160 21.44 0.98 9.58
N ASP A 161 20.79 0.03 10.22
CA ASP A 161 20.84 -1.40 9.89
C ASP A 161 19.54 -1.90 9.22
N PHE A 162 18.58 -1.01 8.99
CA PHE A 162 17.30 -1.28 8.34
C PHE A 162 17.10 -0.43 7.07
N PRO A 163 16.27 -0.88 6.11
CA PRO A 163 15.95 -0.11 4.91
C PRO A 163 15.12 1.15 5.23
N VAL A 164 15.47 2.30 4.64
CA VAL A 164 14.91 3.61 5.04
C VAL A 164 14.04 4.27 3.98
N CYS A 165 13.88 3.67 2.80
CA CYS A 165 13.17 4.29 1.67
C CYS A 165 11.68 3.97 1.70
N ILE A 166 11.03 4.40 2.79
CA ILE A 166 9.65 4.07 3.13
C ILE A 166 8.66 4.81 2.24
N MET A 167 8.90 6.10 2.01
CA MET A 167 8.06 6.90 1.12
C MET A 167 8.19 6.42 -0.33
N ASN A 168 9.40 6.06 -0.78
CA ASN A 168 9.58 5.48 -2.11
C ASN A 168 8.78 4.17 -2.27
N ALA A 169 8.76 3.31 -1.25
CA ALA A 169 7.92 2.12 -1.26
C ALA A 169 6.42 2.47 -1.30
N GLY A 170 5.96 3.40 -0.46
CA GLY A 170 4.57 3.84 -0.38
C GLY A 170 4.06 4.44 -1.68
N TYR A 171 4.77 5.43 -2.23
CA TYR A 171 4.39 6.09 -3.47
C TYR A 171 4.34 5.10 -4.63
N SER A 172 5.37 4.27 -4.81
CA SER A 172 5.38 3.28 -5.90
C SER A 172 4.24 2.28 -5.77
N SER A 173 3.91 1.87 -4.54
CA SER A 173 2.77 0.97 -4.27
C SER A 173 1.45 1.62 -4.70
N GLY A 174 1.21 2.86 -4.26
CA GLY A 174 -0.02 3.58 -4.58
C GLY A 174 -0.19 3.86 -6.07
N TRP A 175 0.90 4.23 -6.76
CA TRP A 175 0.87 4.46 -8.20
C TRP A 175 0.52 3.17 -8.97
N CYS A 176 1.18 2.07 -8.63
CA CYS A 176 0.93 0.78 -9.28
C CYS A 176 -0.47 0.24 -8.94
N GLU A 177 -0.95 0.38 -7.70
CA GLU A 177 -2.30 -0.04 -7.30
C GLU A 177 -3.37 0.62 -8.19
N GLU A 178 -3.26 1.93 -8.40
CA GLU A 178 -4.15 2.66 -9.31
C GLU A 178 -3.96 2.26 -10.78
N SER A 179 -2.73 1.95 -11.19
CA SER A 179 -2.42 1.59 -12.58
C SER A 179 -3.01 0.24 -12.97
N PHE A 180 -2.93 -0.75 -12.08
CA PHE A 180 -3.29 -2.15 -12.36
C PHE A 180 -4.64 -2.57 -11.76
N GLY A 181 -5.24 -1.76 -10.88
CA GLY A 181 -6.54 -2.07 -10.27
C GLY A 181 -6.49 -3.21 -9.25
N VAL A 182 -5.32 -3.52 -8.72
CA VAL A 182 -5.09 -4.57 -7.71
C VAL A 182 -4.28 -4.00 -6.56
N LYS A 183 -4.51 -4.51 -5.34
CA LYS A 183 -3.77 -4.03 -4.16
C LYS A 183 -2.30 -4.38 -4.28
N LEU A 184 -1.40 -3.43 -4.03
CA LEU A 184 0.04 -3.67 -4.16
C LEU A 184 0.82 -3.09 -2.99
N VAL A 185 1.88 -3.80 -2.59
CA VAL A 185 2.83 -3.32 -1.60
C VAL A 185 4.25 -3.55 -2.11
N ALA A 186 5.09 -2.53 -1.98
CA ALA A 186 6.52 -2.60 -2.21
C ALA A 186 7.25 -2.74 -0.87
N THR A 187 8.25 -3.63 -0.86
CA THR A 187 9.13 -3.88 0.28
C THR A 187 10.57 -3.67 -0.15
N GLU A 188 11.29 -2.80 0.57
CA GLU A 188 12.72 -2.58 0.38
C GLU A 188 13.52 -3.69 1.06
N ILE A 189 14.39 -4.38 0.30
CA ILE A 189 15.21 -5.50 0.81
C ILE A 189 16.71 -5.17 0.86
N LEU A 190 17.18 -4.19 0.08
CA LEU A 190 18.53 -3.62 0.12
C LEU A 190 18.42 -2.11 0.20
N CYS A 191 19.36 -1.43 0.85
CA CYS A 191 19.32 0.01 1.00
C CYS A 191 20.71 0.64 1.02
N LYS A 192 20.89 1.73 0.26
CA LYS A 192 22.17 2.47 0.26
C LYS A 192 22.53 3.03 1.62
N ALA A 193 21.55 3.43 2.43
CA ALA A 193 21.80 3.93 3.79
C ALA A 193 22.37 2.85 4.73
N LYS A 194 22.15 1.56 4.42
CA LYS A 194 22.78 0.42 5.12
C LYS A 194 24.18 0.09 4.60
N GLY A 195 24.60 0.69 3.49
CA GLY A 195 25.85 0.39 2.80
C GLY A 195 25.72 -0.52 1.57
N ASP A 196 24.50 -0.79 1.08
CA ASP A 196 24.31 -1.47 -0.21
C ASP A 196 24.59 -0.53 -1.41
N ASP A 197 24.81 -1.10 -2.60
CA ASP A 197 25.14 -0.34 -3.81
C ASP A 197 23.94 0.50 -4.31
N HIS A 198 22.73 -0.01 -4.08
CA HIS A 198 21.45 0.59 -4.48
C HIS A 198 20.34 0.14 -3.53
N CYS A 199 19.21 0.85 -3.56
CA CYS A 199 18.02 0.44 -2.84
C CYS A 199 17.21 -0.53 -3.71
N ARG A 200 16.92 -1.75 -3.25
CA ARG A 200 16.19 -2.77 -4.03
C ARG A 200 14.83 -3.02 -3.44
N PHE A 201 13.82 -3.07 -4.30
CA PHE A 201 12.44 -3.30 -3.92
C PHE A 201 11.86 -4.52 -4.64
N ILE A 202 10.99 -5.22 -3.92
CA ILE A 202 10.08 -6.23 -4.46
C ILE A 202 8.67 -5.71 -4.24
N MET A 203 7.85 -5.70 -5.29
CA MET A 203 6.44 -5.32 -5.20
C MET A 203 5.56 -6.46 -5.69
N ALA A 204 4.51 -6.74 -4.92
CA ALA A 204 3.54 -7.78 -5.21
C ALA A 204 2.22 -7.50 -4.49
N HIS A 205 1.21 -8.31 -4.77
CA HIS A 205 -0.01 -8.34 -3.95
C HIS A 205 0.35 -8.65 -2.49
N PRO A 206 -0.26 -8.00 -1.48
CA PRO A 206 0.17 -8.20 -0.10
C PRO A 206 -0.18 -9.59 0.48
N ASN A 207 -0.87 -10.47 -0.26
CA ASN A 207 -0.99 -11.90 0.09
C ASN A 207 0.21 -12.73 -0.41
N HIS A 208 0.95 -12.22 -1.38
CA HIS A 208 2.04 -12.94 -2.05
C HIS A 208 3.41 -12.33 -1.81
N ILE A 209 3.49 -11.09 -1.28
CA ILE A 209 4.75 -10.36 -1.09
C ILE A 209 5.82 -11.14 -0.34
N GLU A 210 5.48 -11.77 0.79
CA GLU A 210 6.42 -12.58 1.57
C GLU A 210 6.95 -13.76 0.72
N ALA A 211 6.04 -14.52 0.10
CA ALA A 211 6.42 -15.66 -0.74
C ALA A 211 7.28 -15.23 -1.95
N ARG A 212 6.98 -14.08 -2.56
CA ARG A 212 7.73 -13.51 -3.69
C ARG A 212 9.14 -13.10 -3.25
N ILE A 213 9.29 -12.44 -2.09
CA ILE A 213 10.60 -12.08 -1.54
C ILE A 213 11.42 -13.35 -1.25
N GLN A 214 10.84 -14.34 -0.57
CA GLN A 214 11.56 -15.59 -0.26
C GLN A 214 12.01 -16.33 -1.53
N SER A 215 11.14 -16.40 -2.55
CA SER A 215 11.48 -16.96 -3.86
C SER A 215 12.61 -16.19 -4.54
N TYR A 216 12.57 -14.86 -4.48
CA TYR A 216 13.60 -13.99 -5.03
C TYR A 216 14.96 -14.25 -4.37
N LEU A 217 15.00 -14.29 -3.03
CA LEU A 217 16.23 -14.53 -2.26
C LEU A 217 16.81 -15.94 -2.49
N LYS A 218 15.95 -16.95 -2.65
CA LYS A 218 16.38 -18.33 -2.97
C LYS A 218 17.12 -18.40 -4.31
N THR A 219 16.64 -17.67 -5.31
CA THR A 219 17.25 -17.60 -6.65
C THR A 219 18.49 -16.71 -6.66
N ASN A 220 18.48 -15.61 -5.88
CA ASN A 220 19.53 -14.60 -5.83
C ASN A 220 20.41 -14.74 -4.57
N LYS A 221 21.16 -15.84 -4.46
CA LYS A 221 21.92 -16.17 -3.24
C LYS A 221 22.92 -15.12 -2.76
N GLN A 222 23.49 -14.32 -3.66
CA GLN A 222 24.40 -13.24 -3.25
C GLN A 222 23.66 -12.07 -2.60
N ILE A 223 22.45 -11.78 -3.07
CA ILE A 223 21.57 -10.78 -2.47
C ILE A 223 21.08 -11.28 -1.11
N ALA A 224 20.69 -12.56 -1.01
CA ALA A 224 20.26 -13.17 0.25
C ALA A 224 21.30 -13.04 1.39
N LYS A 225 22.60 -13.00 1.08
CA LYS A 225 23.65 -12.76 2.09
C LYS A 225 23.70 -11.32 2.62
N LYS A 226 23.23 -10.36 1.83
CA LYS A 226 23.19 -8.93 2.20
C LYS A 226 21.90 -8.56 2.95
N VAL A 227 20.81 -9.28 2.70
CA VAL A 227 19.53 -9.04 3.37
C VAL A 227 19.59 -9.51 4.82
N SER A 228 19.70 -8.57 5.75
CA SER A 228 19.64 -8.81 7.20
C SER A 228 18.19 -8.90 7.70
N THR A 229 17.45 -7.81 7.51
CA THR A 229 16.05 -7.62 7.91
C THR A 229 15.36 -6.74 6.87
N TYR A 230 14.07 -7.00 6.66
CA TYR A 230 13.16 -6.16 5.90
C TYR A 230 11.81 -6.15 6.61
N GLU A 231 11.02 -5.10 6.37
CA GLU A 231 9.70 -4.93 6.95
C GLU A 231 8.70 -4.77 5.82
N ILE A 232 7.64 -5.58 5.84
CA ILE A 232 6.51 -5.40 4.92
C ILE A 232 5.60 -4.33 5.53
N PRO A 233 5.38 -3.18 4.86
CA PRO A 233 4.56 -2.10 5.40
C PRO A 233 3.15 -2.57 5.79
N GLY A 234 2.76 -2.28 7.04
CA GLY A 234 1.57 -2.82 7.70
C GLY A 234 0.22 -2.18 7.32
N PHE A 235 0.18 -1.27 6.34
CA PHE A 235 -1.08 -0.64 5.90
C PHE A 235 -2.15 -1.68 5.54
N PHE A 236 -1.74 -2.74 4.83
CA PHE A 236 -2.66 -3.80 4.46
C PHE A 236 -3.00 -4.74 5.61
N SER A 237 -2.10 -5.03 6.55
CA SER A 237 -2.38 -5.98 7.62
C SER A 237 -3.43 -5.43 8.59
N ARG A 238 -3.34 -4.16 8.98
CA ARG A 238 -4.33 -3.54 9.89
C ARG A 238 -5.67 -3.31 9.21
N LYS A 239 -5.69 -2.71 8.01
CA LYS A 239 -6.93 -2.48 7.27
C LYS A 239 -7.59 -3.77 6.80
N ARG A 240 -6.82 -4.82 6.47
CA ARG A 240 -7.39 -6.15 6.21
C ARG A 240 -7.96 -6.78 7.46
N ALA A 241 -7.25 -6.73 8.58
CA ALA A 241 -7.79 -7.25 9.83
C ALA A 241 -9.11 -6.53 10.18
N GLU A 242 -9.18 -5.22 9.96
CA GLU A 242 -10.40 -4.44 10.12
C GLU A 242 -11.49 -4.81 9.08
N ASP A 243 -11.16 -4.92 7.80
CA ASP A 243 -12.11 -5.29 6.73
C ASP A 243 -12.63 -6.73 6.88
N GLU A 244 -11.77 -7.68 7.24
CA GLU A 244 -12.11 -9.08 7.54
C GLU A 244 -12.95 -9.19 8.81
N LEU A 245 -12.58 -8.44 9.86
CA LEU A 245 -13.37 -8.37 11.08
C LEU A 245 -14.75 -7.79 10.77
N ARG A 246 -14.84 -6.74 9.94
CA ARG A 246 -16.12 -6.14 9.54
C ARG A 246 -16.98 -7.14 8.75
N LYS A 247 -16.41 -7.81 7.75
CA LYS A 247 -17.13 -8.86 6.99
C LYS A 247 -17.62 -9.99 7.89
N THR A 248 -16.79 -10.40 8.85
CA THR A 248 -17.13 -11.44 9.83
C THR A 248 -18.25 -10.97 10.76
N LEU A 249 -18.21 -9.71 11.20
CA LEU A 249 -19.26 -9.09 12.00
C LEU A 249 -20.58 -9.08 11.23
N ASP A 250 -20.58 -8.57 9.99
CA ASP A 250 -21.78 -8.51 9.13
C ASP A 250 -22.39 -9.91 8.91
N GLU A 251 -21.55 -10.94 8.74
CA GLU A 251 -22.02 -12.31 8.58
C GLU A 251 -22.58 -12.90 9.88
N LEU A 252 -21.96 -12.61 11.03
CA LEU A 252 -22.46 -13.05 12.34
C LEU A 252 -23.79 -12.39 12.67
N GLU A 253 -23.95 -11.09 12.42
CA GLU A 253 -25.20 -10.37 12.66
C GLU A 253 -26.36 -11.00 11.87
N ARG A 254 -26.15 -11.30 10.58
CA ARG A 254 -27.14 -12.00 9.75
C ARG A 254 -27.52 -13.37 10.33
N ARG A 255 -26.53 -14.16 10.78
CA ARG A 255 -26.79 -15.49 11.36
C ARG A 255 -27.53 -15.39 12.70
N VAL A 256 -27.23 -14.39 13.53
CA VAL A 256 -27.93 -14.14 14.79
C VAL A 256 -29.39 -13.77 14.52
N GLU A 257 -29.65 -12.90 13.56
CA GLU A 257 -31.01 -12.52 13.17
C GLU A 257 -31.83 -13.73 12.69
N GLU A 258 -31.26 -14.55 11.80
CA GLU A 258 -31.90 -15.77 11.29
C GLU A 258 -32.26 -16.73 12.44
N ARG A 259 -31.31 -17.00 13.34
CA ARG A 259 -31.53 -17.90 14.48
C ARG A 259 -32.51 -17.34 15.51
N THR A 260 -32.53 -16.03 15.68
CA THR A 260 -33.47 -15.36 16.59
C THR A 260 -34.89 -15.48 16.06
N ASN A 261 -35.09 -15.28 14.75
CA ASN A 261 -36.39 -15.46 14.10
C ASN A 261 -36.86 -16.93 14.15
N GLU A 262 -35.96 -17.89 13.89
CA GLU A 262 -36.26 -19.33 14.04
C GLU A 262 -36.70 -19.68 15.46
N LEU A 263 -35.94 -19.21 16.46
CA LEU A 263 -36.24 -19.44 17.88
C LEU A 263 -37.56 -18.79 18.29
N GLN A 264 -37.82 -17.56 17.84
CA GLN A 264 -39.06 -16.87 18.13
C GLN A 264 -40.26 -17.64 17.55
N HIS A 265 -40.14 -18.11 16.30
CA HIS A 265 -41.19 -18.90 15.68
C HIS A 265 -41.43 -20.23 16.41
N ALA A 266 -40.36 -20.95 16.75
CA ALA A 266 -40.47 -22.20 17.51
C ALA A 266 -41.08 -21.97 18.90
N ASN A 267 -40.73 -20.88 19.57
CA ASN A 267 -41.27 -20.52 20.87
C ASN A 267 -42.77 -20.17 20.78
N GLU A 268 -43.18 -19.41 19.76
CA GLU A 268 -44.60 -19.14 19.50
C GLU A 268 -45.41 -20.41 19.22
N GLN A 269 -44.84 -21.37 18.47
CA GLN A 269 -45.48 -22.66 18.23
C GLN A 269 -45.61 -23.49 19.52
N LEU A 270 -44.54 -23.60 20.30
CA LEU A 270 -44.55 -24.33 21.57
C LEU A 270 -45.54 -23.71 22.56
N LEU A 271 -45.63 -22.38 22.63
CA LEU A 271 -46.62 -21.70 23.47
C LEU A 271 -48.06 -22.04 23.04
N LYS A 272 -48.34 -22.10 21.73
CA LYS A 272 -49.65 -22.54 21.23
C LYS A 272 -49.96 -23.98 21.60
N GLU A 273 -49.01 -24.90 21.44
CA GLU A 273 -49.18 -26.30 21.81
C GLU A 273 -49.43 -26.48 23.33
N ILE A 274 -48.73 -25.71 24.17
CA ILE A 274 -48.94 -25.69 25.62
C ILE A 274 -50.35 -25.20 25.96
N GLU A 275 -50.81 -24.13 25.32
CA GLU A 275 -52.16 -23.58 25.51
C GLU A 275 -53.25 -24.61 25.14
N GLU A 276 -53.07 -25.30 24.01
CA GLU A 276 -53.98 -26.36 23.56
C GLU A 276 -54.01 -27.55 24.52
N ARG A 277 -52.85 -28.04 24.97
CA ARG A 277 -52.76 -29.12 25.96
C ARG A 277 -53.46 -28.77 27.27
N LYS A 278 -53.27 -27.55 27.78
CA LYS A 278 -53.95 -27.07 28.99
C LYS A 278 -55.48 -27.07 28.85
N LYS A 279 -56.00 -26.69 27.69
CA LYS A 279 -57.46 -26.72 27.43
C LYS A 279 -58.01 -28.14 27.41
N VAL A 280 -57.29 -29.07 26.77
CA VAL A 280 -57.67 -30.49 26.72
C VAL A 280 -57.64 -31.12 28.11
N GLU A 281 -56.59 -30.87 28.89
CA GLU A 281 -56.48 -31.37 30.28
C GLU A 281 -57.61 -30.83 31.18
N ALA A 282 -57.93 -29.54 31.08
CA ALA A 282 -59.03 -28.95 31.84
C ALA A 282 -60.40 -29.57 31.49
N ALA A 283 -60.67 -29.75 30.19
CA ALA A 283 -61.91 -30.38 29.72
C ALA A 283 -62.02 -31.85 30.16
N LEU A 284 -60.91 -32.59 30.15
CA LEU A 284 -60.86 -33.96 30.63
C LEU A 284 -61.16 -34.04 32.13
N ARG A 285 -60.56 -33.14 32.91
CA ARG A 285 -60.75 -33.06 34.37
C ARG A 285 -62.20 -32.74 34.75
N GLU A 286 -62.84 -31.80 34.05
CA GLU A 286 -64.27 -31.53 34.25
C GLU A 286 -65.19 -32.69 33.81
N SER A 287 -64.75 -33.53 32.88
CA SER A 287 -65.48 -34.74 32.50
C SER A 287 -65.35 -35.80 33.59
N GLU A 288 -64.16 -36.01 34.14
CA GLU A 288 -63.90 -36.97 35.21
C GLU A 288 -64.62 -36.59 36.53
N GLU A 289 -64.79 -35.31 36.83
CA GLU A 289 -65.55 -34.85 38.01
C GLU A 289 -67.09 -34.96 37.85
N ARG A 290 -67.58 -35.16 36.63
CA ARG A 290 -69.03 -35.30 36.32
C ARG A 290 -69.54 -36.74 36.29
N TYR A 291 -68.65 -37.73 36.38
CA TYR A 291 -68.97 -39.16 36.45
C TYR A 291 -68.59 -39.75 37.82
#